data_AF-A0A7K3SAF4-F1
#
_entry.id   AF-A0A7K3SAF4-F1
#
_cell.length_a   1.000
_cell.length_b   1.000
_cell.length_c   1.000
_cell.angle_alpha   90.00
_cell.angle_beta   90.00
_cell.angle_gamma   90.00
#
_symmetry.space_group_name_H-M   'P 1'
#
loop_
_entity.id
_entity.type
_entity.pdbx_description
1 polymer ?
#
loop_
_entity_poly.entity_id
_entity_poly.type
_entity_poly.pdbx_seq_one_letter_code
_entity_poly.pdbx_strand_id
1 'polypeptide(L)'
;LGHASRGDAGACRDALERFRSHAAEDTGGRPPHWGPRIGNGSSHLLEASCLLGLRRFGPAADLFASACGPAVPSDGNSRARFAVRQATALAGIDRLDDACRIVDATLPAIRLIDSATLRAELARFVAEARPRGAGPGQLALIDTSAALASG
;
A
#
# COMPACT_ATOMS: atom_id res chain seq x y z
N LEU A 1 -4.41 5.50 -12.51
CA LEU A 1 -4.48 5.91 -11.09
C LEU A 1 -5.00 7.36 -11.02
N GLY A 2 -6.32 7.55 -11.08
CA GLY A 2 -6.92 8.91 -11.12
C GLY A 2 -8.25 9.03 -10.37
N HIS A 3 -9.00 7.93 -10.22
CA HIS A 3 -10.32 7.93 -9.56
C HIS A 3 -10.23 7.89 -8.03
N ALA A 4 -9.27 7.16 -7.46
CA ALA A 4 -9.07 7.11 -6.00
C ALA A 4 -8.62 8.45 -5.41
N SER A 5 -7.94 9.29 -6.19
CA SER A 5 -7.49 10.63 -5.77
C SER A 5 -8.63 11.64 -5.66
N ARG A 6 -9.82 11.33 -6.18
CA ARG A 6 -11.00 12.21 -6.20
C ARG A 6 -12.10 11.79 -5.21
N GLY A 7 -11.89 10.73 -4.42
CA GLY A 7 -12.90 10.25 -3.46
C GLY A 7 -14.13 9.58 -4.09
N ASP A 8 -14.08 9.24 -5.39
CA ASP A 8 -15.20 8.61 -6.09
C ASP A 8 -15.20 7.09 -5.84
N ALA A 9 -15.91 6.69 -4.78
CA ALA A 9 -16.07 5.30 -4.38
C ALA A 9 -16.79 4.43 -5.42
N GLY A 10 -17.66 5.02 -6.25
CA GLY A 10 -18.41 4.31 -7.29
C GLY A 10 -17.50 3.96 -8.47
N ALA A 11 -16.79 4.94 -9.00
CA ALA A 11 -15.84 4.74 -10.10
C ALA A 11 -14.69 3.79 -9.72
N CYS A 12 -14.24 3.82 -8.45
CA CYS A 12 -13.28 2.85 -7.96
C CYS A 12 -13.84 1.42 -7.94
N ARG A 13 -15.10 1.22 -7.53
CA ARG A 13 -15.73 -0.11 -7.49
C ARG A 13 -15.95 -0.67 -8.89
N ASP A 14 -16.43 0.13 -9.82
CA ASP A 14 -16.68 -0.31 -11.20
C ASP A 14 -15.37 -0.66 -11.93
N ALA A 15 -14.31 0.10 -11.68
CA ALA A 15 -12.97 -0.20 -12.20
C ALA A 15 -12.42 -1.52 -11.63
N LEU A 16 -12.69 -1.82 -10.35
CA LEU A 16 -12.30 -3.08 -9.72
C LEU A 16 -13.10 -4.26 -10.27
N GLU A 17 -14.40 -4.12 -10.48
CA GLU A 17 -15.25 -5.18 -11.04
C GLU A 17 -14.79 -5.56 -12.45
N ARG A 18 -14.54 -4.57 -13.32
CA ARG A 18 -13.99 -4.81 -14.67
C ARG A 18 -12.63 -5.49 -14.61
N PHE A 19 -11.78 -5.05 -13.68
CA PHE A 19 -10.46 -5.64 -13.53
C PHE A 19 -10.51 -7.11 -13.04
N ARG A 20 -11.41 -7.44 -12.10
CA ARG A 20 -11.63 -8.83 -11.66
C ARG A 20 -12.13 -9.71 -12.80
N SER A 21 -13.04 -9.20 -13.62
CA SER A 21 -13.54 -9.91 -14.81
C SER A 21 -12.41 -10.27 -15.77
N HIS A 22 -11.47 -9.34 -16.03
CA HIS A 22 -10.34 -9.61 -16.93
C HIS A 22 -9.26 -10.51 -16.31
N ALA A 23 -9.01 -10.40 -15.02
CA ALA A 23 -8.05 -11.27 -14.33
C ALA A 23 -8.52 -12.73 -14.26
N ALA A 24 -9.84 -12.97 -14.28
CA ALA A 24 -10.41 -14.32 -14.31
C ALA A 24 -10.27 -15.01 -15.68
N GLU A 25 -10.06 -14.25 -16.76
CA GLU A 25 -9.92 -14.79 -18.13
C GLU A 25 -8.49 -15.28 -18.47
N ASP A 26 -7.47 -14.96 -17.66
CA ASP A 26 -6.05 -15.21 -17.97
C ASP A 26 -5.54 -16.61 -17.56
N THR A 27 -6.27 -17.69 -17.90
CA THR A 27 -5.84 -19.08 -17.62
C THR A 27 -5.44 -19.91 -18.85
N GLY A 28 -5.38 -19.33 -20.05
CA GLY A 28 -5.12 -20.07 -21.30
C GLY A 28 -3.98 -19.49 -22.13
N GLY A 29 -2.87 -20.24 -22.24
CA GLY A 29 -1.58 -19.82 -22.79
C GLY A 29 -1.58 -19.01 -24.10
N ARG A 30 -0.83 -17.89 -24.10
CA ARG A 30 -0.42 -17.10 -25.27
C ARG A 30 0.88 -16.28 -24.97
N PRO A 31 1.54 -15.63 -25.96
CA PRO A 31 3.00 -15.49 -26.09
C PRO A 31 3.56 -14.30 -25.24
N PRO A 32 4.86 -13.94 -25.27
CA PRO A 32 5.49 -13.18 -24.18
C PRO A 32 4.88 -11.77 -24.08
N HIS A 33 4.16 -11.54 -22.99
CA HIS A 33 3.49 -10.28 -22.74
C HIS A 33 4.51 -9.16 -22.43
N TRP A 34 4.27 -7.98 -23.00
CA TRP A 34 4.94 -6.75 -22.62
C TRP A 34 3.96 -5.92 -21.79
N GLY A 35 3.93 -6.19 -20.48
CA GLY A 35 3.12 -5.47 -19.50
C GLY A 35 3.53 -5.86 -18.08
N PRO A 36 3.26 -5.03 -17.05
CA PRO A 36 3.59 -5.39 -15.67
C PRO A 36 2.85 -6.66 -15.27
N ARG A 37 3.59 -7.67 -14.80
CA ARG A 37 3.02 -8.90 -14.23
C ARG A 37 2.09 -8.55 -13.07
N ILE A 38 0.80 -8.60 -13.30
CA ILE A 38 -0.19 -8.65 -12.23
C ILE A 38 -0.36 -10.14 -11.93
N GLY A 39 0.54 -10.72 -11.11
CA GLY A 39 0.29 -12.05 -10.57
C GLY A 39 -1.01 -12.07 -9.75
N ASN A 40 -1.62 -13.24 -9.55
CA ASN A 40 -2.93 -13.37 -8.88
C ASN A 40 -3.06 -12.68 -7.51
N GLY A 41 -1.95 -12.40 -6.79
CA GLY A 41 -1.95 -11.61 -5.55
C GLY A 41 -2.01 -10.09 -5.74
N SER A 42 -1.70 -9.59 -6.94
CA SER A 42 -1.66 -8.17 -7.25
C SER A 42 -3.06 -7.54 -7.31
N SER A 43 -4.11 -8.33 -7.56
CA SER A 43 -5.50 -7.84 -7.59
C SER A 43 -6.00 -7.38 -6.22
N HIS A 44 -5.79 -8.20 -5.18
CA HIS A 44 -6.16 -7.87 -3.81
C HIS A 44 -5.33 -6.70 -3.25
N LEU A 45 -4.06 -6.58 -3.62
CA LEU A 45 -3.22 -5.43 -3.22
C LEU A 45 -3.69 -4.11 -3.86
N LEU A 46 -4.18 -4.16 -5.10
CA LEU A 46 -4.79 -3.00 -5.76
C LEU A 46 -6.13 -2.64 -5.11
N GLU A 47 -6.98 -3.64 -4.83
CA GLU A 47 -8.24 -3.42 -4.12
C GLU A 47 -8.02 -2.83 -2.72
N ALA A 48 -7.08 -3.37 -1.95
CA ALA A 48 -6.70 -2.84 -0.64
C ALA A 48 -6.21 -1.39 -0.74
N SER A 49 -5.46 -1.08 -1.79
CA SER A 49 -5.02 0.29 -2.06
C SER A 49 -6.18 1.24 -2.40
N CYS A 50 -7.21 0.76 -3.10
CA CYS A 50 -8.43 1.53 -3.33
C CYS A 50 -9.20 1.75 -2.03
N LEU A 51 -9.38 0.71 -1.21
CA LEU A 51 -10.01 0.84 0.11
C LEU A 51 -9.28 1.85 1.00
N LEU A 52 -7.94 1.82 0.99
CA LEU A 52 -7.11 2.81 1.67
C LEU A 52 -7.34 4.23 1.13
N GLY A 53 -7.36 4.41 -0.19
CA GLY A 53 -7.66 5.72 -0.80
C GLY A 53 -9.06 6.26 -0.46
N LEU A 54 -10.02 5.36 -0.22
CA LEU A 54 -11.36 5.67 0.27
C LEU A 54 -11.46 5.79 1.80
N ARG A 55 -10.32 5.73 2.52
CA ARG A 55 -10.21 5.70 3.98
C ARG A 55 -11.03 4.62 4.68
N ARG A 56 -11.32 3.51 3.99
CA ARG A 56 -11.90 2.30 4.60
C ARG A 56 -10.78 1.47 5.22
N PHE A 57 -10.19 2.00 6.29
CA PHE A 57 -8.94 1.52 6.87
C PHE A 57 -9.01 0.08 7.38
N GLY A 58 -10.07 -0.31 8.10
CA GLY A 58 -10.25 -1.68 8.59
C GLY A 58 -10.22 -2.72 7.46
N PRO A 59 -11.16 -2.64 6.50
CA PRO A 59 -11.17 -3.54 5.35
C PRO A 59 -9.87 -3.52 4.53
N ALA A 60 -9.23 -2.35 4.41
CA ALA A 60 -7.94 -2.25 3.73
C ALA A 60 -6.83 -3.01 4.48
N ALA A 61 -6.75 -2.86 5.80
CA ALA A 61 -5.75 -3.52 6.64
C ALA A 61 -5.90 -5.06 6.60
N ASP A 62 -7.13 -5.56 6.68
CA ASP A 62 -7.42 -7.00 6.59
C ASP A 62 -7.02 -7.57 5.23
N LEU A 63 -7.38 -6.86 4.15
CA LEU A 63 -7.05 -7.30 2.80
C LEU A 63 -5.54 -7.25 2.53
N PHE A 64 -4.85 -6.21 2.99
CA PHE A 64 -3.38 -6.17 2.94
C PHE A 64 -2.75 -7.32 3.75
N ALA A 65 -3.23 -7.61 4.96
CA ALA A 65 -2.70 -8.71 5.76
C ALA A 65 -2.85 -10.07 5.07
N SER A 66 -3.99 -10.31 4.39
CA SER A 66 -4.21 -11.55 3.63
C SER A 66 -3.38 -11.63 2.33
N ALA A 67 -3.12 -10.49 1.68
CA ALA A 67 -2.46 -10.44 0.36
C ALA A 67 -0.93 -10.31 0.44
N CYS A 68 -0.39 -9.75 1.53
CA CYS A 68 1.05 -9.64 1.78
C CYS A 68 1.72 -10.97 2.19
N GLY A 69 1.00 -12.10 2.12
CA GLY A 69 1.54 -13.47 2.27
C GLY A 69 2.33 -13.95 1.04
N PRO A 70 2.37 -15.25 0.69
CA PRO A 70 3.24 -15.82 -0.38
C PRO A 70 3.04 -15.23 -1.80
N ALA A 71 2.08 -14.33 -1.99
CA ALA A 71 1.82 -13.61 -3.23
C ALA A 71 2.49 -12.21 -3.30
N VAL A 72 3.50 -11.94 -2.46
CA VAL A 72 4.27 -10.68 -2.47
C VAL A 72 4.84 -10.42 -3.88
N PRO A 73 4.75 -9.17 -4.39
CA PRO A 73 5.45 -8.78 -5.61
C PRO A 73 6.94 -9.14 -5.55
N SER A 74 7.45 -9.69 -6.66
CA SER A 74 8.86 -10.06 -6.77
C SER A 74 9.77 -8.82 -6.72
N ASP A 75 9.27 -7.65 -7.12
CA ASP A 75 10.03 -6.40 -7.12
C ASP A 75 10.01 -5.69 -5.75
N GLY A 76 11.19 -5.22 -5.32
CA GLY A 76 11.38 -4.60 -4.01
C GLY A 76 10.63 -3.28 -3.84
N ASN A 77 10.39 -2.53 -4.93
CA ASN A 77 9.68 -1.26 -4.90
C ASN A 77 8.19 -1.46 -4.58
N SER A 78 7.50 -2.32 -5.33
CA SER A 78 6.10 -2.67 -5.07
C SER A 78 5.92 -3.25 -3.69
N ARG A 79 6.84 -4.11 -3.24
CA ARG A 79 6.81 -4.66 -1.87
C ARG A 79 6.88 -3.57 -0.81
N ALA A 80 7.86 -2.68 -0.90
CA ALA A 80 7.98 -1.55 0.02
C ALA A 80 6.74 -0.64 -0.03
N ARG A 81 6.20 -0.40 -1.23
CA ARG A 81 5.01 0.43 -1.44
C ARG A 81 3.79 -0.17 -0.75
N PHE A 82 3.54 -1.46 -0.92
CA PHE A 82 2.39 -2.12 -0.31
C PHE A 82 2.56 -2.31 1.21
N ALA A 83 3.79 -2.51 1.69
CA ALA A 83 4.08 -2.51 3.13
C ALA A 83 3.76 -1.16 3.78
N VAL A 84 4.19 -0.04 3.17
CA VAL A 84 3.85 1.30 3.68
C VAL A 84 2.34 1.55 3.63
N ARG A 85 1.65 1.15 2.56
CA ARG A 85 0.19 1.27 2.48
C ARG A 85 -0.55 0.45 3.54
N GLN A 86 -0.08 -0.76 3.82
CA GLN A 86 -0.60 -1.58 4.93
C GLN A 86 -0.40 -0.88 6.27
N ALA A 87 0.79 -0.32 6.51
CA ALA A 87 1.06 0.44 7.73
C ALA A 87 0.13 1.66 7.85
N THR A 88 -0.11 2.40 6.76
CA THR A 88 -1.07 3.51 6.76
C THR A 88 -2.49 3.04 7.11
N ALA A 89 -2.93 1.89 6.58
CA ALA A 89 -4.23 1.33 6.94
C ALA A 89 -4.31 0.94 8.42
N LEU A 90 -3.26 0.35 8.98
CA LEU A 90 -3.17 0.00 10.40
C LEU A 90 -3.16 1.23 11.30
N ALA A 91 -2.40 2.26 10.95
CA ALA A 91 -2.47 3.55 11.63
C ALA A 91 -3.91 4.09 11.57
N GLY A 92 -4.55 4.01 10.41
CA GLY A 92 -5.97 4.32 10.16
C GLY A 92 -6.99 3.75 11.15
N ILE A 93 -6.66 2.62 11.80
CA ILE A 93 -7.50 1.93 12.81
C ILE A 93 -6.83 1.88 14.20
N ASP A 94 -5.99 2.85 14.51
CA ASP A 94 -5.29 3.03 15.79
C ASP A 94 -4.34 1.87 16.19
N ARG A 95 -3.95 1.03 15.22
CA ARG A 95 -2.92 0.00 15.41
C ARG A 95 -1.53 0.55 15.12
N LEU A 96 -1.16 1.63 15.81
CA LEU A 96 0.07 2.38 15.54
C LEU A 96 1.34 1.55 15.78
N ASP A 97 1.37 0.70 16.81
CA ASP A 97 2.52 -0.19 17.08
C ASP A 97 2.82 -1.11 15.90
N ASP A 98 1.77 -1.70 15.32
CA ASP A 98 1.91 -2.59 14.17
C ASP A 98 2.32 -1.83 12.91
N ALA A 99 1.75 -0.65 12.71
CA ALA A 99 2.10 0.23 11.61
C ALA A 99 3.58 0.64 11.67
N CYS A 100 4.05 1.09 12.83
CA CYS A 100 5.43 1.47 13.05
C CYS A 100 6.39 0.29 12.83
N ARG A 101 6.05 -0.92 13.32
CA ARG A 101 6.88 -2.11 13.11
C ARG A 101 7.09 -2.43 11.64
N ILE A 102 6.03 -2.31 10.82
CA ILE A 102 6.11 -2.55 9.38
C ILE A 102 6.97 -1.48 8.70
N VAL A 103 6.78 -0.21 9.05
CA VAL A 103 7.55 0.90 8.46
C VAL A 103 9.03 0.77 8.81
N ASP A 104 9.36 0.52 10.07
CA ASP A 104 10.74 0.35 10.55
C ASP A 104 11.48 -0.75 9.78
N ALA A 105 10.85 -1.92 9.60
CA ALA A 105 11.40 -3.01 8.81
C ALA A 105 11.57 -2.67 7.31
N THR A 106 10.79 -1.71 6.79
CA THR A 106 10.78 -1.34 5.37
C THR A 106 11.70 -0.15 5.06
N LEU A 107 12.02 0.70 6.03
CA LEU A 107 12.81 1.92 5.86
C LEU A 107 14.17 1.70 5.15
N PRO A 108 14.98 0.65 5.46
CA PRO A 108 16.24 0.42 4.76
C PRO A 108 16.06 0.22 3.26
N ALA A 109 15.02 -0.51 2.85
CA ALA A 109 14.72 -0.75 1.45
C ALA A 109 14.27 0.54 0.73
N ILE A 110 13.47 1.38 1.41
CA ILE A 110 13.02 2.66 0.84
C ILE A 110 14.21 3.58 0.58
N ARG A 111 15.16 3.67 1.52
CA ARG A 111 16.39 4.46 1.36
C ARG A 111 17.23 4.01 0.17
N LEU A 112 17.30 2.71 -0.08
CA LEU A 112 18.08 2.15 -1.18
C LEU A 112 17.42 2.37 -2.55
N ILE A 113 16.09 2.28 -2.62
CA ILE A 113 15.34 2.35 -3.88
C ILE A 113 15.18 3.79 -4.37
N ASP A 114 15.13 4.76 -3.46
CA ASP A 114 14.96 6.20 -3.74
C ASP A 114 13.88 6.51 -4.80
N SER A 115 12.64 6.14 -4.48
CA SER A 115 11.50 6.36 -5.37
C SER A 115 10.61 7.48 -4.87
N ALA A 116 10.32 8.45 -5.73
CA ALA A 116 9.34 9.51 -5.46
C ALA A 116 7.95 8.95 -5.08
N THR A 117 7.58 7.78 -5.64
CA THR A 117 6.31 7.11 -5.27
C THR A 117 6.36 6.59 -3.83
N LEU A 118 7.47 5.99 -3.40
CA LEU A 118 7.63 5.51 -2.02
C LEU A 118 7.64 6.67 -1.02
N ARG A 119 8.29 7.78 -1.38
CA ARG A 119 8.27 9.01 -0.57
C ARG A 119 6.87 9.57 -0.40
N ALA A 120 6.07 9.59 -1.47
CA ALA A 120 4.67 9.99 -1.41
C ALA A 120 3.82 9.05 -0.52
N GLU A 121 4.06 7.74 -0.54
CA GLU A 121 3.39 6.82 0.38
C GLU A 121 3.84 7.02 1.84
N LEU A 122 5.13 7.28 2.09
CA LEU A 122 5.63 7.62 3.44
C LEU A 122 5.00 8.91 3.96
N ALA A 123 4.85 9.93 3.11
CA ALA A 123 4.15 11.17 3.50
C ALA A 123 2.71 10.90 3.95
N ARG A 124 1.99 10.00 3.26
CA ARG A 124 0.64 9.57 3.66
C ARG A 124 0.64 8.81 4.97
N PHE A 125 1.60 7.91 5.17
CA PHE A 125 1.78 7.24 6.45
C PHE A 125 2.00 8.25 7.58
N VAL A 126 2.89 9.22 7.41
CA VAL A 126 3.18 10.26 8.41
C VAL A 126 1.94 11.08 8.73
N ALA A 127 1.20 11.52 7.70
CA ALA A 127 -0.02 12.30 7.88
C ALA A 127 -1.09 11.53 8.68
N GLU A 128 -1.21 10.22 8.44
CA GLU A 128 -2.09 9.37 9.22
C GLU A 128 -1.50 9.11 10.62
N ALA A 129 -0.23 8.76 10.77
CA ALA A 129 0.35 8.38 12.06
C ALA A 129 0.44 9.52 13.08
N ARG A 130 0.75 10.75 12.64
CA ARG A 130 1.03 11.90 13.51
C ARG A 130 -0.08 12.29 14.51
N PRO A 131 -1.38 12.30 14.15
CA PRO A 131 -2.44 12.60 15.12
C PRO A 131 -2.70 11.49 16.15
N ARG A 132 -2.11 10.30 16.02
CA ARG A 132 -2.25 9.24 17.03
C ARG A 132 -1.35 9.53 18.23
N GLY A 133 -1.79 9.11 19.42
CA GLY A 133 -1.05 9.22 20.67
C GLY A 133 0.22 8.36 20.70
N ALA A 134 1.23 8.75 19.93
CA ALA A 134 2.46 8.04 19.71
C ALA A 134 3.39 8.13 20.93
N GLY A 135 3.96 7.01 21.35
CA GLY A 135 5.06 6.98 22.32
C GLY A 135 6.35 7.55 21.73
N PRO A 136 7.38 7.82 22.55
CA PRO A 136 8.63 8.47 22.11
C PRO A 136 9.34 7.75 20.94
N GLY A 137 9.37 6.41 20.97
CA GLY A 137 9.98 5.62 19.89
C GLY A 137 9.21 5.68 18.57
N GLN A 138 7.88 5.74 18.64
CA GLN A 138 7.02 5.88 17.46
C GLN A 138 7.14 7.27 16.85
N LEU A 139 7.23 8.31 17.68
CA LEU A 139 7.46 9.69 17.23
C LEU A 139 8.78 9.80 16.45
N ALA A 140 9.88 9.25 16.99
CA ALA A 140 11.17 9.24 16.30
C ALA A 140 11.12 8.54 14.93
N LEU A 141 10.37 7.44 14.82
CA LEU A 141 10.15 6.75 13.55
C LEU A 141 9.31 7.57 12.58
N ILE A 142 8.24 8.22 13.06
CA ILE A 142 7.38 9.10 12.26
C ILE A 142 8.20 10.28 11.73
N ASP A 143 9.06 10.88 12.54
CA ASP A 143 9.92 11.99 12.12
C ASP A 143 10.99 11.54 11.12
N THR A 144 11.60 10.37 11.34
CA THR A 144 12.53 9.76 10.36
C THR A 144 11.83 9.51 9.02
N SER A 145 10.58 9.03 9.07
CA SER A 145 9.75 8.80 7.88
C SER A 145 9.40 10.12 7.19
N ALA A 146 9.12 11.18 7.95
CA ALA A 146 8.82 12.51 7.43
C ALA A 146 10.03 13.16 6.73
N ALA A 147 11.22 13.01 7.31
CA ALA A 147 12.47 13.46 6.70
C ALA A 147 12.73 12.76 5.35
N LEU A 148 12.58 11.43 5.32
CA LEU A 148 12.74 10.65 4.09
C LEU A 148 11.68 10.94 3.04
N ALA A 149 10.45 11.28 3.44
CA ALA A 149 9.40 11.65 2.50
C ALA A 149 9.67 13.01 1.82
N SER A 150 10.51 13.86 2.43
CA SER A 150 10.76 15.24 2.00
C SER A 150 12.08 15.44 1.23
N GLY A 151 13.02 14.49 1.32
CA GLY A 151 14.23 14.43 0.48
C GLY A 151 13.90 14.04 -0.96
#